data_AF-A0AAN0NLX8-F1
#
_entry.id   AF-A0AAN0NLX8-F1
#
_cell.length_a   1.000
_cell.length_b   1.000
_cell.length_c   1.000
_cell.angle_alpha   90.00
_cell.angle_beta   90.00
_cell.angle_gamma   90.00
#
_symmetry.space_group_name_H-M   'P 1'
#
loop_
_entity.id
_entity.type
_entity.pdbx_description
1 polymer ?
#
loop_
_entity_poly.entity_id
_entity_poly.type
_entity_poly.pdbx_seq_one_letter_code
_entity_poly.pdbx_strand_id
1 'polypeptide(L)'
;MGRRYLTSNEVEAALGRGKTIECFIGPFSSSGRTGVRHLALKATGKRIELKVFETADLGSPDFLDLGEFGSVNPDVEFGDADVVMKFDDLAACFSYLEERWHGCTQALVNEGIVQDEYADYLARDC
;
A
#
# COMPACT_ATOMS: atom_id res chain seq x y z
N MET A 1 11.02 20.16 -1.76
CA MET A 1 10.35 18.84 -1.68
C MET A 1 9.99 18.61 -0.24
N GLY A 2 8.69 18.40 0.06
CA GLY A 2 8.25 18.06 1.40
C GLY A 2 8.71 16.66 1.80
N ARG A 3 8.60 16.34 3.09
CA ARG A 3 8.85 14.99 3.58
C ARG A 3 7.78 14.04 3.01
N ARG A 4 8.22 13.00 2.29
CA ARG A 4 7.37 11.97 1.66
C ARG A 4 6.66 11.10 2.70
N TYR A 5 7.43 10.57 3.65
CA TYR A 5 6.96 9.61 4.64
C TYR A 5 6.32 10.29 5.85
N LEU A 6 5.15 9.79 6.22
CA LEU A 6 4.36 10.30 7.34
C LEU A 6 4.88 9.75 8.68
N THR A 7 4.77 10.56 9.72
CA THR A 7 4.84 10.09 11.11
C THR A 7 3.53 9.43 11.52
N SER A 8 3.54 8.63 12.59
CA SER A 8 2.32 8.00 13.13
C SER A 8 1.22 9.03 13.43
N ASN A 9 1.58 10.21 13.97
CA ASN A 9 0.63 11.29 14.25
C ASN A 9 0.02 11.88 12.96
N GLU A 10 0.80 11.98 11.89
CA GLU A 10 0.31 12.47 10.60
C GLU A 10 -0.60 11.44 9.92
N VAL A 11 -0.27 10.14 10.04
CA VAL A 11 -1.14 9.04 9.59
C VAL A 11 -2.47 9.09 10.34
N GLU A 12 -2.46 9.17 11.66
CA GLU A 12 -3.67 9.26 12.48
C GLU A 12 -4.51 10.49 12.10
N ALA A 13 -3.88 11.65 11.96
CA ALA A 13 -4.57 12.87 11.58
C ALA A 13 -5.15 12.79 10.16
N ALA A 14 -4.46 12.17 9.21
CA ALA A 14 -4.94 11.98 7.84
C ALA A 14 -6.13 11.03 7.79
N LEU A 15 -6.05 9.89 8.47
CA LEU A 15 -7.14 8.92 8.60
C LEU A 15 -8.37 9.58 9.26
N GLY A 16 -8.17 10.39 10.31
CA GLY A 16 -9.23 11.16 10.96
C GLY A 16 -9.92 12.18 10.04
N ARG A 17 -9.23 12.65 8.99
CA ARG A 17 -9.80 13.49 7.92
C ARG A 17 -10.41 12.67 6.76
N GLY A 18 -10.50 11.36 6.90
CA GLY A 18 -11.03 10.46 5.87
C GLY A 18 -10.11 10.27 4.67
N LYS A 19 -8.82 10.58 4.80
CA LYS A 19 -7.82 10.36 3.73
C LYS A 19 -7.34 8.91 3.73
N THR A 20 -6.95 8.45 2.55
CA THR A 20 -6.27 7.17 2.35
C THR A 20 -4.77 7.36 2.59
N ILE A 21 -4.15 6.42 3.28
CA ILE A 21 -2.70 6.32 3.48
C ILE A 21 -2.22 5.07 2.78
N GLU A 22 -1.09 5.13 2.09
CA GLU A 22 -0.58 4.03 1.27
C GLU A 22 0.84 3.67 1.66
N CYS A 23 1.30 2.51 1.21
CA CYS A 23 2.71 2.11 1.29
C CYS A 23 3.00 1.09 0.20
N PHE A 24 4.07 1.31 -0.56
CA PHE A 24 4.63 0.29 -1.41
C PHE A 24 5.42 -0.71 -0.56
N ILE A 25 5.17 -1.99 -0.76
CA ILE A 25 5.83 -3.07 -0.01
C ILE A 25 7.01 -3.65 -0.81
N GLY A 26 6.90 -3.70 -2.13
CA GLY A 26 7.91 -4.26 -3.01
C GLY A 26 7.44 -5.49 -3.79
N PRO A 27 8.37 -6.16 -4.48
CA PRO A 27 8.05 -7.32 -5.28
C PRO A 27 7.60 -8.49 -4.40
N PHE A 28 6.81 -9.38 -4.99
CA PHE A 28 6.47 -10.65 -4.37
C PHE A 28 6.43 -11.79 -5.39
N SER A 29 6.67 -12.99 -4.88
CA SER A 29 6.49 -14.24 -5.61
C SER A 29 5.72 -15.21 -4.72
N SER A 30 4.51 -15.58 -5.11
CA SER A 30 3.65 -16.47 -4.34
C SER A 30 2.79 -17.34 -5.25
N SER A 31 2.71 -18.63 -4.98
CA SER A 31 1.91 -19.60 -5.73
C SER A 31 2.13 -19.55 -7.27
N GLY A 32 3.37 -19.34 -7.70
CA GLY A 32 3.74 -19.24 -9.12
C GLY A 32 3.36 -17.92 -9.80
N ARG A 33 2.83 -16.95 -9.05
CA ARG A 33 2.53 -15.59 -9.52
C ARG A 33 3.60 -14.63 -9.01
N THR A 34 3.97 -13.68 -9.85
CA THR A 34 4.95 -12.63 -9.55
C THR A 34 4.35 -11.27 -9.85
N GLY A 35 4.67 -10.29 -9.03
CA GLY A 35 4.20 -8.92 -9.22
C GLY A 35 4.73 -8.01 -8.12
N VAL A 36 4.03 -6.91 -7.89
CA VAL A 36 4.33 -5.97 -6.81
C VAL A 36 3.19 -5.90 -5.81
N ARG A 37 3.54 -5.61 -4.57
CA ARG A 37 2.59 -5.46 -3.48
C ARG A 37 2.60 -4.03 -2.97
N HIS A 38 1.40 -3.51 -2.75
CA HIS A 38 1.19 -2.26 -2.03
C HIS A 38 -0.03 -2.41 -1.11
N LEU A 39 -0.21 -1.43 -0.22
CA LEU A 39 -1.34 -1.41 0.68
C LEU A 39 -1.97 -0.02 0.77
N ALA A 40 -3.22 -0.01 1.24
CA ALA A 40 -3.95 1.19 1.57
C ALA A 40 -4.63 1.05 2.95
N LEU A 41 -4.52 2.08 3.76
CA LEU A 41 -5.18 2.25 5.04
C LEU A 41 -6.27 3.32 4.93
N LYS A 42 -7.45 3.02 5.46
CA LYS A 42 -8.56 3.97 5.50
C LYS A 42 -9.34 3.84 6.80
N ALA A 43 -9.76 4.98 7.36
CA ALA A 43 -10.69 4.98 8.48
C ALA A 43 -12.10 4.58 8.00
N THR A 44 -12.68 3.57 8.64
CA THR A 44 -14.06 3.11 8.39
C THR A 44 -14.86 3.15 9.69
N GLY A 45 -15.50 4.30 9.94
CA GLY A 45 -16.18 4.55 11.21
C GLY A 45 -15.17 4.64 12.36
N LYS A 46 -15.23 3.68 13.29
CA LYS A 46 -14.30 3.59 14.44
C LYS A 46 -13.13 2.62 14.23
N ARG A 47 -13.02 2.03 13.04
CA ARG A 47 -12.01 1.01 12.72
C ARG A 47 -11.05 1.50 11.65
N ILE A 48 -9.89 0.88 11.60
CA ILE A 48 -8.95 1.02 10.49
C ILE A 48 -9.13 -0.15 9.54
N GLU A 49 -9.43 0.13 8.29
CA GLU A 49 -9.45 -0.86 7.22
C GLU A 49 -8.09 -0.86 6.51
N LEU A 50 -7.47 -2.04 6.44
CA LEU A 50 -6.27 -2.31 5.67
C LEU A 50 -6.68 -3.08 4.43
N LYS A 51 -6.28 -2.58 3.27
CA LYS A 51 -6.38 -3.24 1.97
C LYS A 51 -4.98 -3.56 1.48
N VAL A 52 -4.79 -4.79 1.01
CA VAL A 52 -3.52 -5.25 0.42
C VAL A 52 -3.81 -5.62 -1.02
N PHE A 53 -2.96 -5.12 -1.92
CA PHE A 53 -3.07 -5.32 -3.34
C PHE A 53 -1.82 -6.04 -3.84
N GLU A 54 -2.03 -7.10 -4.59
CA GLU A 54 -1.02 -7.90 -5.27
C GLU A 54 -1.21 -7.71 -6.77
N THR A 55 -0.59 -6.68 -7.32
CA THR A 55 -0.80 -6.25 -8.70
C THR A 55 0.27 -6.76 -9.63
N ALA A 56 -0.08 -6.91 -10.90
CA ALA A 56 0.89 -7.23 -11.93
C ALA A 56 1.97 -6.14 -12.01
N ASP A 57 3.23 -6.52 -12.23
CA ASP A 57 4.34 -5.56 -12.39
C ASP A 57 4.43 -5.13 -13.87
N LEU A 58 3.50 -4.27 -14.28
CA LEU A 58 3.35 -3.83 -15.68
C LEU A 58 3.94 -2.43 -15.95
N GLY A 59 4.55 -1.84 -14.93
CA GLY A 59 4.90 -0.44 -14.99
C GLY A 59 6.14 -0.12 -15.78
N SER A 60 6.28 1.16 -16.03
CA SER A 60 7.40 1.78 -16.74
C SER A 60 7.56 3.22 -16.25
N PRO A 61 8.63 3.94 -16.63
CA PRO A 61 8.77 5.36 -16.28
C PRO A 61 7.58 6.23 -16.68
N ASP A 62 6.82 5.83 -17.71
CA ASP A 62 5.64 6.53 -18.21
C ASP A 62 4.31 5.93 -17.68
N PHE A 63 4.36 4.84 -16.89
CA PHE A 63 3.20 4.14 -16.37
C PHE A 63 3.45 3.62 -14.96
N LEU A 64 3.03 4.39 -13.95
CA LEU A 64 3.33 4.16 -12.54
C LEU A 64 2.08 3.91 -11.67
N ASP A 65 0.88 4.01 -12.24
CA ASP A 65 -0.36 3.89 -11.50
C ASP A 65 -0.68 2.42 -11.17
N LEU A 66 -0.28 1.99 -9.97
CA LEU A 66 -0.53 0.65 -9.46
C LEU A 66 -2.02 0.27 -9.45
N GLY A 67 -2.93 1.25 -9.35
CA GLY A 67 -4.38 1.01 -9.41
C GLY A 67 -4.86 0.60 -10.80
N GLU A 68 -4.10 0.91 -11.85
CA GLU A 68 -4.43 0.55 -13.23
C GLU A 68 -3.87 -0.82 -13.65
N PHE A 69 -2.97 -1.41 -12.87
CA PHE A 69 -2.28 -2.64 -13.26
C PHE A 69 -3.14 -3.91 -13.10
N GLY A 70 -4.15 -3.85 -12.23
CA GLY A 70 -5.01 -4.98 -11.88
C GLY A 70 -4.30 -6.03 -11.02
N SER A 71 -5.09 -6.87 -10.35
CA SER A 71 -4.56 -7.96 -9.51
C SER A 71 -3.94 -9.07 -10.38
N VAL A 72 -2.87 -9.71 -9.87
CA VAL A 72 -2.35 -10.96 -10.46
C VAL A 72 -3.29 -12.15 -10.24
N ASN A 73 -4.27 -12.01 -9.34
CA ASN A 73 -5.24 -13.03 -9.03
C ASN A 73 -6.47 -12.87 -9.95
N PRO A 74 -6.72 -13.82 -10.88
CA PRO A 74 -7.83 -13.69 -11.81
C PRO A 74 -9.22 -13.76 -11.14
N ASP A 75 -9.27 -14.23 -9.89
CA ASP A 75 -10.50 -14.29 -9.09
C ASP A 75 -10.83 -12.96 -8.38
N VAL A 76 -9.93 -11.97 -8.43
CA VAL A 76 -10.11 -10.64 -7.83
C VAL A 76 -10.57 -9.66 -8.90
N GLU A 77 -11.66 -8.95 -8.63
CA GLU A 77 -12.19 -7.94 -9.55
C GLU A 77 -11.22 -6.75 -9.69
N PHE A 78 -11.26 -6.10 -10.85
CA PHE A 78 -10.40 -4.95 -11.11
C PHE A 78 -10.71 -3.80 -10.12
N GLY A 79 -9.70 -3.33 -9.40
CA GLY A 79 -9.81 -2.30 -8.38
C GLY A 79 -10.12 -2.82 -6.97
N ASP A 80 -10.39 -4.12 -6.81
CA ASP A 80 -10.55 -4.73 -5.50
C ASP A 80 -9.21 -5.15 -4.90
N ALA A 81 -9.18 -5.23 -3.57
CA ALA A 81 -8.01 -5.64 -2.81
C ALA A 81 -8.00 -7.17 -2.65
N ASP A 82 -6.82 -7.78 -2.81
CA ASP A 82 -6.60 -9.21 -2.58
C ASP A 82 -6.88 -9.61 -1.12
N VAL A 83 -6.59 -8.70 -0.18
CA VAL A 83 -6.90 -8.89 1.23
C VAL A 83 -7.50 -7.63 1.83
N VAL A 84 -8.60 -7.78 2.58
CA VAL A 84 -9.20 -6.72 3.39
C VAL A 84 -9.24 -7.16 4.85
N MET A 85 -8.64 -6.37 5.73
CA MET A 85 -8.64 -6.58 7.16
C MET A 85 -9.15 -5.33 7.89
N LYS A 86 -9.72 -5.54 9.08
CA LYS A 86 -10.21 -4.45 9.93
C LYS A 86 -9.60 -4.57 11.31
N PHE A 87 -9.10 -3.44 11.82
CA PHE A 87 -8.49 -3.31 13.13
C PHE A 87 -9.30 -2.33 13.96
N ASP A 88 -9.34 -2.56 15.27
CA ASP A 88 -10.07 -1.69 16.20
C ASP A 88 -9.37 -0.34 16.40
N ASP A 89 -8.05 -0.28 16.20
CA ASP A 89 -7.27 0.96 16.26
C ASP A 89 -6.01 0.90 15.36
N LEU A 90 -5.33 2.05 15.26
CA LEU A 90 -4.11 2.21 14.45
C LEU A 90 -2.93 1.43 15.03
N ALA A 91 -2.84 1.27 16.35
CA ALA A 91 -1.72 0.58 17.00
C ALA A 91 -1.75 -0.93 16.70
N ALA A 92 -2.94 -1.55 16.74
CA ALA A 92 -3.14 -2.94 16.34
C ALA A 92 -2.83 -3.16 14.86
N CYS A 93 -3.25 -2.23 14.00
CA CYS A 93 -2.91 -2.25 12.57
C CYS A 93 -1.40 -2.17 12.35
N PHE A 94 -0.72 -1.22 13.01
CA PHE A 94 0.73 -1.04 12.88
C PHE A 94 1.52 -2.25 13.40
N SER A 95 1.09 -2.85 14.51
CA SER A 95 1.72 -4.05 15.05
C SER A 95 1.65 -5.21 14.03
N TYR A 96 0.49 -5.41 13.41
CA TYR A 96 0.33 -6.39 12.34
C TYR A 96 1.21 -6.08 11.12
N LEU A 97 1.27 -4.82 10.69
CA LEU A 97 2.09 -4.41 9.55
C LEU A 97 3.57 -4.66 9.80
N GLU A 98 4.08 -4.33 10.98
CA GLU A 98 5.49 -4.56 11.32
C GLU A 98 5.85 -6.04 11.47
N GLU A 99 4.92 -6.86 11.94
CA GLU A 99 5.10 -8.32 11.99
C GLU A 99 5.14 -8.92 10.58
N ARG A 100 4.28 -8.43 9.67
CA ARG A 100 4.14 -8.99 8.32
C ARG A 100 5.16 -8.45 7.32
N TRP A 101 5.43 -7.15 7.39
CA TRP A 101 6.30 -6.38 6.50
C TRP A 101 7.10 -5.36 7.32
N HIS A 102 8.21 -5.83 7.88
CA HIS A 102 9.06 -5.03 8.75
C HIS A 102 9.49 -3.70 8.09
N GLY A 103 9.34 -2.60 8.81
CA GLY A 103 9.66 -1.24 8.36
C GLY A 103 8.55 -0.55 7.58
N CYS A 104 7.45 -1.24 7.24
CA CYS A 104 6.33 -0.68 6.49
C CYS A 104 5.73 0.57 7.16
N THR A 105 5.62 0.61 8.49
CA THR A 105 5.03 1.77 9.18
C THR A 105 5.89 3.03 9.09
N GLN A 106 7.17 2.90 8.70
CA GLN A 106 8.07 4.02 8.45
C GLN A 106 8.01 4.53 7.01
N ALA A 107 7.35 3.79 6.11
CA ALA A 107 7.20 4.08 4.70
C ALA A 107 5.76 4.46 4.31
N LEU A 108 4.91 4.83 5.27
CA LEU A 108 3.54 5.26 4.99
C LEU A 108 3.51 6.65 4.33
N VAL A 109 2.75 6.78 3.26
CA VAL A 109 2.63 8.00 2.44
C VAL A 109 1.16 8.38 2.22
N ASN A 110 0.92 9.61 1.76
CA ASN A 110 -0.43 10.00 1.33
C ASN A 110 -0.82 9.26 0.03
N GLU A 111 -2.13 9.14 -0.21
CA GLU A 111 -2.71 8.64 -1.46
C GLU A 111 -2.03 9.22 -2.72
N GLY A 112 -1.68 8.34 -3.66
CA GLY A 112 -1.03 8.66 -4.93
C GLY A 112 0.49 8.79 -4.84
N ILE A 113 1.06 9.03 -3.66
CA ILE A 113 2.52 9.10 -3.49
C ILE A 113 3.17 7.71 -3.60
N VAL A 114 2.41 6.63 -3.45
CA VAL A 114 2.89 5.26 -3.67
C VAL A 114 3.48 5.05 -5.08
N GLN A 115 3.03 5.83 -6.06
CA GLN A 115 3.55 5.79 -7.43
C GLN A 115 5.01 6.26 -7.52
N ASP A 116 5.39 7.28 -6.74
CA ASP A 116 6.79 7.71 -6.62
C ASP A 116 7.66 6.60 -6.00
N GLU A 117 7.06 5.69 -5.21
CA GLU A 117 7.77 4.62 -4.47
C GLU A 117 8.08 3.48 -5.42
N TYR A 118 7.09 3.19 -6.25
CA TYR A 118 7.21 2.27 -7.35
C TYR A 118 8.19 2.78 -8.42
N ALA A 119 8.20 4.09 -8.72
CA ALA A 119 9.21 4.70 -9.59
C ALA A 119 10.64 4.52 -9.03
N ASP A 120 10.83 4.77 -7.72
CA ASP A 120 12.11 4.54 -7.05
C ASP A 120 12.53 3.07 -7.13
N TYR A 121 11.58 2.12 -7.05
CA TYR A 121 11.82 0.69 -7.24
C TYR A 121 12.28 0.37 -8.66
N LEU A 122 11.57 0.84 -9.69
CA LEU A 122 11.95 0.63 -11.10
C LEU A 122 13.35 1.18 -11.42
N ALA A 123 13.72 2.31 -10.81
CA ALA A 123 15.03 2.93 -11.01
C ALA A 123 16.18 2.15 -10.34
N ARG A 124 15.88 1.26 -9.38
CA ARG A 124 16.88 0.45 -8.67
C ARG A 124 17.12 -0.91 -9.31
N ASP A 125 16.17 -1.39 -10.10
CA ASP A 125 16.25 -2.64 -10.87
C ASP A 125 16.86 -2.44 -12.28
N CYS A 126 17.21 -1.20 -12.66
CA CYS A 126 17.99 -0.87 -13.87
C CYS A 126 19.49 -0.85 -13.60
#